data_AF-A0A7W1W1Y7-F1
#
_entry.id   AF-A0A7W1W1Y7-F1
#
_cell.length_a   1.000
_cell.length_b   1.000
_cell.length_c   1.000
_cell.angle_alpha   90.00
_cell.angle_beta   90.00
_cell.angle_gamma   90.00
#
_symmetry.space_group_name_H-M   'P 1'
#
loop_
_entity.id
_entity.type
_entity.pdbx_description
1 polymer ?
#
loop_
_entity_poly.entity_id
_entity_poly.type
_entity_poly.pdbx_seq_one_letter_code
_entity_poly.pdbx_strand_id
1 'polypeptide(L)'
;MSKLLKNSIRFILFILVQVFVLFQMKPLHQFIVPYLYFLYILWLPFNTPRLGLTLIGFLFGLSLDYFTKTPGLHAAPCTLIAYLRPF
;
A
#
# COMPACT_ATOMS: atom_id res chain seq x y z
N MET A 1 16.39 15.61 -4.32
CA MET A 1 14.96 15.20 -4.36
C MET A 1 14.35 15.41 -2.99
N SER A 2 13.24 16.14 -2.91
CA SER A 2 12.53 16.31 -1.63
C SER A 2 12.00 14.96 -1.13
N LYS A 3 12.02 14.75 0.19
CA LYS A 3 11.59 13.48 0.82
C LYS A 3 10.13 13.15 0.49
N LEU A 4 9.30 14.18 0.35
CA LEU A 4 7.91 14.09 -0.07
C LEU A 4 7.79 13.55 -1.50
N LEU A 5 8.53 14.11 -2.46
CA LEU A 5 8.46 13.68 -3.86
C LEU A 5 8.87 12.22 -4.03
N LYS A 6 9.90 11.77 -3.29
CA LYS A 6 10.33 10.37 -3.29
C LYS A 6 9.22 9.43 -2.79
N ASN A 7 8.47 9.83 -1.77
CA ASN A 7 7.38 9.03 -1.21
C ASN A 7 6.16 9.02 -2.13
N SER A 8 5.82 10.15 -2.76
CA SER A 8 4.74 10.21 -3.74
C SER A 8 5.00 9.33 -4.97
N ILE A 9 6.25 9.30 -5.46
CA ILE A 9 6.63 8.40 -6.55
C ILE A 9 6.48 6.93 -6.12
N ARG A 10 6.94 6.58 -4.91
CA ARG A 10 6.79 5.23 -4.37
C ARG A 10 5.32 4.82 -4.22
N PHE A 11 4.47 5.72 -3.75
CA PHE A 11 3.02 5.49 -3.62
C PHE A 11 2.44 5.03 -4.96
N ILE A 12 2.67 5.80 -6.03
CA ILE A 12 2.17 5.49 -7.36
C ILE A 12 2.78 4.19 -7.88
N LEU A 13 4.10 4.02 -7.75
CA LEU A 13 4.81 2.84 -8.25
C LEU A 13 4.29 1.55 -7.62
N PHE A 14 4.13 1.49 -6.30
CA PHE A 14 3.62 0.30 -5.63
C PHE A 14 2.20 -0.06 -6.07
N ILE A 15 1.31 0.93 -6.27
CA ILE A 15 -0.04 0.68 -6.78
C ILE A 15 0.03 0.11 -8.19
N LEU A 16 0.77 0.76 -9.09
CA LEU A 16 0.86 0.33 -10.49
C LEU A 16 1.46 -1.07 -10.62
N VAL A 17 2.53 -1.37 -9.89
CA VAL A 17 3.13 -2.70 -9.88
C VAL A 17 2.16 -3.74 -9.33
N GLN A 18 1.44 -3.44 -8.24
CA GLN A 18 0.46 -4.39 -7.71
C GLN A 18 -0.66 -4.68 -8.72
N VAL A 19 -1.25 -3.63 -9.29
CA VAL A 19 -2.44 -3.74 -10.13
C VAL A 19 -2.12 -4.32 -11.50
N PHE A 20 -1.07 -3.83 -12.17
CA PHE A 20 -0.80 -4.20 -13.56
C PHE A 20 0.16 -5.38 -13.70
N VAL A 21 1.01 -5.62 -12.70
CA VAL A 21 2.00 -6.71 -12.77
C VAL A 21 1.54 -7.87 -11.89
N LEU A 22 1.42 -7.68 -10.59
CA LEU A 22 1.24 -8.78 -9.64
C LEU A 22 -0.15 -9.43 -9.73
N PHE A 23 -1.22 -8.64 -9.94
CA PHE A 23 -2.55 -9.21 -10.15
C PHE A 23 -2.74 -9.91 -11.50
N GLN A 24 -1.91 -9.58 -12.49
CA GLN A 24 -1.94 -10.25 -13.79
C GLN A 24 -1.02 -11.46 -13.87
N MET A 25 -0.14 -11.64 -12.88
CA MET A 25 0.71 -12.83 -12.80
C MET A 25 -0.12 -14.07 -12.47
N LYS A 26 0.19 -15.18 -13.15
CA LYS A 26 -0.38 -16.48 -12.81
C LYS A 26 -0.06 -16.80 -11.34
N PRO A 27 -1.05 -17.28 -10.56
CA PRO A 27 -0.83 -17.63 -9.17
C PRO A 27 0.36 -18.58 -9.02
N LEU A 28 1.29 -18.23 -8.14
CA LEU A 28 2.42 -19.08 -7.79
C LEU A 28 1.87 -20.37 -7.16
N HIS A 29 2.31 -21.52 -7.66
CA HIS A 29 1.77 -22.83 -7.24
C HIS A 29 0.23 -22.92 -7.34
N GLN A 30 -0.39 -22.22 -8.31
CA GLN A 30 -1.84 -22.21 -8.58
C GLN A 30 -2.73 -21.54 -7.51
N PHE A 31 -2.18 -21.10 -6.36
CA PHE A 31 -3.00 -20.56 -5.26
C PHE A 31 -2.50 -19.24 -4.67
N ILE A 32 -1.25 -18.84 -4.90
CA ILE A 32 -0.65 -17.70 -4.18
C ILE A 32 -0.45 -16.51 -5.11
N VAL A 33 -1.10 -15.39 -4.78
CA VAL A 33 -0.83 -14.09 -5.41
C VAL A 33 0.02 -13.25 -4.46
N PRO A 34 1.19 -12.75 -4.89
CA PRO A 34 2.04 -11.92 -4.05
C PRO A 34 1.44 -10.51 -3.86
N TYR A 35 1.34 -10.09 -2.60
CA TYR A 35 0.90 -8.75 -2.21
C TYR A 35 2.07 -7.95 -1.64
N LEU A 36 2.73 -7.15 -2.47
CA LEU A 36 3.94 -6.41 -2.08
C LEU A 36 3.65 -4.96 -1.67
N TYR A 37 2.46 -4.44 -1.95
CA TYR A 37 2.12 -3.04 -1.71
C TYR A 37 2.27 -2.61 -0.24
N PHE A 38 2.11 -3.51 0.74
CA PHE A 38 2.27 -3.20 2.17
C PHE A 38 3.64 -2.64 2.52
N LEU A 39 4.68 -2.98 1.73
CA LEU A 39 6.02 -2.45 1.89
C LEU A 39 6.06 -0.92 1.81
N TYR A 40 5.18 -0.29 1.04
CA TYR A 40 5.09 1.17 0.99
C TYR A 40 4.85 1.77 2.39
N ILE A 41 3.88 1.24 3.14
CA ILE A 41 3.53 1.70 4.48
C ILE A 41 4.69 1.48 5.45
N LEU A 42 5.33 0.30 5.37
CA LEU A 42 6.45 -0.05 6.23
C LEU A 42 7.68 0.83 5.98
N TRP A 43 7.89 1.25 4.73
CA TRP A 43 9.06 2.01 4.30
C TRP A 43 8.92 3.54 4.41
N LEU A 44 7.78 4.03 4.89
CA LEU A 44 7.59 5.43 5.23
C LEU A 44 8.55 5.86 6.36
N PRO A 45 8.91 7.16 6.43
CA PRO A 45 9.80 7.64 7.48
C PRO A 45 9.19 7.46 8.88
N PHE A 46 10.01 7.04 9.82
CA PHE A 46 9.68 6.86 11.24
C PHE A 46 9.19 8.15 11.93
N ASN A 47 9.67 9.31 11.48
CA ASN A 47 9.24 10.63 11.98
C ASN A 47 7.83 11.08 11.52
N THR A 48 6.96 10.17 11.07
CA THR A 48 5.60 10.51 10.61
C THR A 48 4.63 10.39 11.79
N PRO A 49 3.79 11.41 12.07
CA PRO A 49 2.82 11.32 13.15
C PRO A 49 1.85 10.17 12.91
N ARG A 50 1.42 9.50 14.00
CA ARG A 50 0.54 8.32 13.95
C ARG A 50 -0.70 8.54 13.09
N LEU A 51 -1.40 9.64 13.30
CA LEU A 51 -2.63 9.98 12.57
C LEU A 51 -2.36 10.21 11.07
N GLY A 52 -1.23 10.85 10.74
CA GLY A 52 -0.80 11.04 9.35
C GLY A 52 -0.49 9.71 8.67
N LEU A 53 0.23 8.81 9.36
CA LEU A 53 0.56 7.49 8.84
C LEU A 53 -0.72 6.64 8.61
N THR A 54 -1.69 6.69 9.53
CA THR A 54 -2.97 5.97 9.37
C THR A 54 -3.80 6.48 8.22
N LEU A 55 -3.88 7.81 8.03
CA LEU A 55 -4.60 8.39 6.89
C LEU A 55 -3.91 8.05 5.57
N ILE A 56 -2.58 8.07 5.52
CA ILE A 56 -1.82 7.66 4.34
C ILE A 56 -2.07 6.17 4.03
N GLY A 57 -2.07 5.31 5.05
CA GLY A 57 -2.40 3.89 4.90
C GLY A 57 -3.82 3.68 4.37
N PHE A 58 -4.80 4.40 4.91
CA PHE A 58 -6.19 4.37 4.43
C PHE A 58 -6.29 4.74 2.96
N LEU A 59 -5.76 5.90 2.57
CA LEU A 59 -5.82 6.40 1.20
C LEU A 59 -5.09 5.48 0.22
N PHE A 60 -3.99 4.89 0.63
CA PHE A 60 -3.25 3.92 -0.18
C PHE A 60 -4.04 2.64 -0.44
N GLY A 61 -4.63 2.04 0.61
CA GLY A 61 -5.48 0.85 0.43
C GLY A 61 -6.76 1.15 -0.34
N LEU A 62 -7.39 2.31 -0.09
CA LEU A 62 -8.58 2.76 -0.83
C LEU A 62 -8.28 2.94 -2.33
N SER A 63 -7.09 3.45 -2.67
CA SER A 63 -6.66 3.59 -4.06
C SER A 63 -6.58 2.23 -4.76
N LEU A 64 -6.07 1.20 -4.08
CA LEU A 64 -6.05 -0.17 -4.61
C LEU A 64 -7.46 -0.75 -4.76
N ASP A 65 -8.33 -0.53 -3.78
CA ASP A 65 -9.70 -1.02 -3.80
C ASP A 65 -10.50 -0.50 -5.00
N TYR A 66 -10.22 0.73 -5.47
CA TYR A 66 -10.83 1.26 -6.68
C TYR A 66 -10.42 0.49 -7.95
N PHE A 67 -9.19 0.00 -8.03
CA PHE A 67 -8.72 -0.80 -9.16
C PHE A 67 -9.27 -2.22 -9.12
N THR A 68 -9.33 -2.84 -7.93
CA THR A 68 -9.83 -4.21 -7.75
C THR A 68 -11.36 -4.29 -7.66
N LYS A 69 -12.05 -3.15 -7.54
CA LYS A 69 -13.51 -3.05 -7.33
C LYS A 69 -13.98 -3.76 -6.06
N THR A 70 -13.12 -3.86 -5.05
CA THR A 70 -13.40 -4.49 -3.75
C THR A 70 -13.25 -3.46 -2.63
N PRO A 71 -14.20 -2.52 -2.47
CA PRO A 71 -14.08 -1.45 -1.48
C PRO A 71 -13.89 -2.01 -0.07
N GLY A 72 -12.85 -1.55 0.62
CA GLY A 72 -12.54 -1.91 2.00
C GLY A 72 -11.57 -3.08 2.16
N LEU A 73 -11.39 -3.93 1.14
CA LEU A 73 -10.61 -5.16 1.25
C LEU A 73 -9.12 -4.88 1.49
N HIS A 74 -8.57 -3.86 0.81
CA HIS A 74 -7.20 -3.39 1.00
C HIS A 74 -7.12 -2.20 1.96
N ALA A 75 -8.16 -1.34 2.01
CA ALA A 75 -8.18 -0.20 2.94
C ALA A 75 -8.08 -0.62 4.41
N ALA A 76 -8.84 -1.63 4.86
CA ALA A 76 -8.86 -2.07 6.25
C ALA A 76 -7.52 -2.64 6.77
N PRO A 77 -6.84 -3.57 6.08
CA PRO A 77 -5.53 -4.04 6.53
C PRO A 77 -4.45 -2.96 6.42
N CYS A 78 -4.49 -2.09 5.41
CA CYS A 78 -3.55 -0.98 5.29
C CYS A 78 -3.65 0.02 6.46
N THR A 79 -4.87 0.38 6.88
CA THR A 79 -5.06 1.25 8.05
C THR A 79 -4.59 0.59 9.32
N LEU A 80 -4.90 -0.70 9.50
CA LEU A 80 -4.48 -1.46 10.67
C LEU A 80 -2.95 -1.54 10.77
N ILE A 81 -2.27 -1.90 9.68
CA ILE A 81 -0.81 -1.98 9.64
C ILE A 81 -0.19 -0.62 9.92
N ALA A 82 -0.72 0.46 9.33
CA ALA A 82 -0.25 1.80 9.63
C ALA A 82 -0.47 2.17 11.11
N TYR A 83 -1.64 1.87 11.68
CA TYR A 83 -1.93 2.19 13.09
C TYR A 83 -1.03 1.43 14.08
N LEU A 84 -0.69 0.18 13.77
CA LEU A 84 0.13 -0.70 14.59
C LEU A 84 1.63 -0.49 14.39
N ARG A 85 2.05 0.11 13.26
CA ARG A 85 3.47 0.31 12.96
C ARG A 85 4.14 1.17 14.06
N PRO A 86 5.20 0.67 14.72
CA PRO A 86 5.94 1.45 15.70
C PRO A 86 6.67 2.62 15.03
N PHE A 87 6.76 3.73 15.77
CA PHE A 87 7.34 5.00 15.31
C PHE A 87 8.86 4.97 15.36
#